data_AF-A0A0B2RLL6-F1
#
_entry.id   AF-A0A0B2RLL6-F1
#
_cell.length_a   1.000
_cell.length_b   1.000
_cell.length_c   1.000
_cell.angle_alpha   90.00
_cell.angle_beta   90.00
_cell.angle_gamma   90.00
#
_symmetry.space_group_name_H-M   'P 1'
#
loop_
_entity.id
_entity.type
_entity.pdbx_description
1 polymer ?
#
loop_
_entity_poly.entity_id
_entity_poly.type
_entity_poly.pdbx_seq_one_letter_code
_entity_poly.pdbx_strand_id
1 'polypeptide(L)'
;MSACHCRVLQPNDLKLIEETCKRTPNPNLCLQLLKADPRAPSADIAGLALILVDVIKAKATEAEKTIKQLLKQGGNKKALSECADDYDGILMLDVPTATRAVRGDPKFAENTVSDCAVEADSCENGFHGKSPLTHVNNGMRDVANVARAIIRNLL
;
A
#
# COMPACT_ATOMS: atom_id res chain seq x y z
N MET A 1 -32.97 2.99 9.95
CA MET A 1 -33.23 2.29 8.67
C MET A 1 -31.97 2.46 7.82
N SER A 2 -31.12 1.43 7.75
CA SER A 2 -29.85 1.52 7.02
C SER A 2 -30.10 1.13 5.56
N ALA A 3 -30.06 2.09 4.66
CA ALA A 3 -30.19 1.84 3.23
C ALA A 3 -28.86 1.31 2.68
N CYS A 4 -28.80 0.00 2.44
CA CYS A 4 -27.75 -0.63 1.64
C CYS A 4 -27.86 -0.08 0.22
N HIS A 5 -27.07 0.96 -0.10
CA HIS A 5 -27.00 1.51 -1.44
C HIS A 5 -26.09 0.60 -2.29
N CYS A 6 -26.69 -0.35 -3.01
CA CYS A 6 -26.05 -0.93 -4.19
C CYS A 6 -26.00 0.14 -5.29
N ARG A 7 -24.90 0.90 -5.35
CA ARG A 7 -24.64 1.78 -6.49
C ARG A 7 -24.33 0.93 -7.72
N VAL A 8 -25.03 1.19 -8.81
CA VAL A 8 -24.71 0.66 -10.14
C VAL A 8 -23.42 1.36 -10.61
N LEU A 9 -22.38 0.58 -10.89
CA LEU A 9 -21.12 1.06 -11.47
C LEU A 9 -21.42 1.79 -12.78
N GLN A 10 -21.06 3.07 -12.90
CA GLN A 10 -21.22 3.77 -14.17
C GLN A 10 -20.07 3.38 -15.13
N PRO A 11 -20.31 3.34 -16.45
CA PRO A 11 -19.26 3.02 -17.43
C PRO A 11 -18.03 3.96 -17.35
N ASN A 12 -18.25 5.22 -16.97
CA ASN A 12 -17.18 6.22 -16.86
C ASN A 12 -16.25 5.99 -15.66
N ASP A 13 -16.79 5.46 -14.57
CA ASP A 13 -16.07 5.16 -13.33
C ASP A 13 -15.05 4.03 -13.54
N LEU A 14 -15.47 2.98 -14.25
CA LEU A 14 -14.61 1.86 -14.62
C LEU A 14 -13.49 2.29 -15.58
N LYS A 15 -13.80 3.22 -16.48
CA LYS A 15 -12.84 3.76 -17.44
C LYS A 15 -11.71 4.53 -16.76
N LEU A 16 -12.01 5.34 -15.74
CA LEU A 16 -10.99 6.07 -14.97
C LEU A 16 -10.01 5.10 -14.29
N ILE A 17 -10.52 4.05 -13.64
CA ILE A 17 -9.69 3.03 -12.98
C ILE A 17 -8.77 2.36 -14.00
N GLU A 18 -9.29 1.95 -15.16
CA GLU A 18 -8.50 1.30 -16.20
C GLU A 18 -7.42 2.22 -16.78
N GLU A 19 -7.75 3.46 -17.08
CA GLU A 19 -6.79 4.45 -17.59
C GLU A 19 -5.70 4.78 -16.57
N THR A 20 -6.08 4.92 -15.30
CA THR A 20 -5.14 5.15 -14.19
C THR A 20 -4.20 3.95 -14.03
N CYS A 21 -4.74 2.73 -13.97
CA CYS A 21 -3.94 1.52 -13.74
C CYS A 21 -2.98 1.20 -14.89
N LYS A 22 -3.34 1.52 -16.14
CA LYS A 22 -2.43 1.37 -17.30
C LYS A 22 -1.12 2.15 -17.15
N ARG A 23 -1.10 3.22 -16.34
CA ARG A 23 0.08 4.06 -16.09
C ARG A 23 0.88 3.64 -14.85
N THR A 24 0.55 2.51 -14.24
CA THR A 24 1.24 1.98 -13.06
C THR A 24 2.24 0.90 -13.46
N PRO A 25 3.30 0.66 -12.65
CA PRO A 25 4.28 -0.39 -12.93
C PRO A 25 3.69 -1.81 -12.90
N ASN A 26 2.52 -2.00 -12.29
CA ASN A 26 1.80 -3.27 -12.28
C ASN A 26 0.30 -3.05 -12.52
N PRO A 27 -0.13 -2.95 -13.80
CA PRO A 27 -1.52 -2.66 -14.15
C PRO A 27 -2.51 -3.70 -13.63
N ASN A 28 -2.14 -4.99 -13.65
CA ASN A 28 -3.01 -6.07 -13.19
C ASN A 28 -3.22 -5.99 -11.67
N LEU A 29 -2.15 -5.78 -10.91
CA LEU A 29 -2.25 -5.58 -9.47
C LEU A 29 -3.08 -4.35 -9.13
N CYS A 30 -2.84 -3.22 -9.81
CA CYS A 30 -3.63 -2.00 -9.62
C CYS A 30 -5.13 -2.25 -9.80
N LEU A 31 -5.52 -2.91 -10.90
CA LEU A 31 -6.90 -3.26 -11.18
C LEU A 31 -7.48 -4.18 -10.10
N GLN A 32 -6.73 -5.20 -9.68
CA GLN A 32 -7.16 -6.12 -8.62
C GLN A 32 -7.43 -5.38 -7.31
N LEU A 33 -6.51 -4.51 -6.88
CA LEU A 33 -6.61 -3.77 -5.63
C LEU A 33 -7.80 -2.80 -5.63
N LEU A 34 -7.94 -2.01 -6.71
CA LEU A 34 -9.00 -1.01 -6.78
C LEU A 34 -10.37 -1.66 -6.97
N LYS A 35 -10.50 -2.72 -7.78
CA LYS A 35 -11.79 -3.42 -7.96
C LYS A 35 -12.24 -4.16 -6.70
N ALA A 36 -11.33 -4.49 -5.78
CA ALA A 36 -11.68 -5.07 -4.49
C ALA A 36 -12.30 -4.07 -3.51
N ASP A 37 -12.13 -2.75 -3.75
CA ASP A 37 -12.66 -1.71 -2.89
C ASP A 37 -13.98 -1.12 -3.44
N PRO A 38 -15.10 -1.18 -2.67
CA PRO A 38 -16.39 -0.67 -3.13
C PRO A 38 -16.42 0.85 -3.32
N ARG A 39 -15.42 1.59 -2.82
CA ARG A 39 -15.30 3.05 -2.97
C ARG A 39 -14.67 3.44 -4.31
N ALA A 40 -13.86 2.57 -4.91
CA ALA A 40 -13.08 2.87 -6.11
C ALA A 40 -13.89 3.38 -7.31
N PRO A 41 -15.08 2.82 -7.62
CA PRO A 41 -15.85 3.27 -8.78
C PRO A 41 -16.17 4.76 -8.74
N SER A 42 -16.64 5.28 -7.61
CA SER A 42 -16.98 6.70 -7.49
C SER A 42 -15.81 7.61 -7.08
N ALA A 43 -14.58 7.09 -7.06
CA ALA A 43 -13.41 7.82 -6.60
C ALA A 43 -12.75 8.61 -7.74
N ASP A 44 -12.33 9.84 -7.44
CA ASP A 44 -11.36 10.58 -8.25
C ASP A 44 -9.94 9.97 -8.07
N ILE A 45 -8.95 10.45 -8.82
CA ILE A 45 -7.57 9.95 -8.72
C ILE A 45 -7.04 10.01 -7.27
N ALA A 46 -7.35 11.08 -6.54
CA ALA A 46 -6.99 11.20 -5.14
C ALA A 46 -7.70 10.16 -4.24
N GLY A 47 -8.97 9.85 -4.51
CA GLY A 47 -9.68 8.76 -3.85
C GLY A 47 -9.09 7.38 -4.16
N LEU A 48 -8.70 7.12 -5.41
CA LEU A 48 -7.99 5.89 -5.79
C LEU A 48 -6.63 5.77 -5.07
N ALA A 49 -5.89 6.87 -4.94
CA ALA A 49 -4.66 6.91 -4.16
C ALA A 49 -4.89 6.62 -2.68
N LEU A 50 -5.92 7.23 -2.06
CA LEU A 50 -6.27 6.98 -0.66
C LEU A 50 -6.69 5.53 -0.41
N ILE A 51 -7.39 4.90 -1.35
CA ILE A 51 -7.71 3.46 -1.28
C ILE A 51 -6.40 2.64 -1.25
N LEU A 52 -5.41 2.97 -2.06
CA LEU A 52 -4.13 2.26 -2.02
C LEU A 52 -3.31 2.55 -0.75
N VAL A 53 -3.42 3.74 -0.16
CA VAL A 53 -2.85 4.01 1.18
C VAL A 53 -3.51 3.12 2.25
N ASP A 54 -4.82 2.88 2.17
CA ASP A 54 -5.51 1.91 3.05
C ASP A 54 -5.01 0.47 2.82
N VAL A 55 -4.70 0.10 1.57
CA VAL A 55 -4.09 -1.21 1.26
C VAL A 55 -2.68 -1.33 1.85
N ILE A 56 -1.86 -0.27 1.76
CA ILE A 56 -0.53 -0.21 2.40
C ILE A 56 -0.68 -0.45 3.91
N LYS A 57 -1.59 0.26 4.57
CA LYS A 57 -1.88 0.06 6.00
C LYS A 57 -2.25 -1.39 6.33
N ALA A 58 -3.12 -2.01 5.51
CA ALA A 58 -3.52 -3.40 5.71
C ALA A 58 -2.33 -4.36 5.58
N LYS A 59 -1.47 -4.17 4.57
CA LYS A 59 -0.26 -4.97 4.38
C LYS A 59 0.76 -4.80 5.50
N ALA A 60 0.97 -3.57 5.97
CA ALA A 60 1.87 -3.31 7.10
C ALA A 60 1.37 -3.99 8.39
N THR A 61 0.05 -3.94 8.62
CA THR A 61 -0.58 -4.65 9.75
C THR A 61 -0.43 -6.17 9.65
N GLU A 62 -0.51 -6.74 8.45
CA GLU A 62 -0.26 -8.16 8.20
C GLU A 62 1.21 -8.53 8.43
N ALA A 63 2.13 -7.68 7.98
CA ALA A 63 3.56 -7.85 8.18
C ALA A 63 3.93 -7.86 9.66
N GLU A 64 3.46 -6.88 10.43
CA GLU A 64 3.65 -6.85 11.89
C GLU A 64 3.20 -8.15 12.57
N LYS A 65 2.02 -8.67 12.21
CA LYS A 65 1.50 -9.93 12.77
C LYS A 65 2.41 -11.10 12.44
N THR A 66 2.87 -11.17 11.19
CA THR A 66 3.78 -12.22 10.70
C THR A 66 5.12 -12.14 11.43
N ILE A 67 5.69 -10.94 11.58
CA ILE A 67 6.93 -10.69 12.32
C ILE A 67 6.78 -11.13 13.78
N LYS A 68 5.71 -10.71 14.46
CA LYS A 68 5.41 -11.11 15.85
C LYS A 68 5.29 -12.62 16.00
N GLN A 69 4.73 -13.32 15.01
CA GLN A 69 4.66 -14.78 15.01
C GLN A 69 6.04 -15.43 14.82
N LEU A 70 6.84 -14.96 13.85
CA LEU A 70 8.18 -15.49 13.57
C LEU A 70 9.13 -15.29 14.76
N LEU A 71 9.02 -14.16 15.47
CA LEU A 71 9.77 -13.91 16.70
C LEU A 71 9.44 -14.95 17.79
N LYS A 72 8.16 -15.30 17.97
CA LYS A 72 7.72 -16.34 18.92
C LYS A 72 8.21 -17.73 18.54
N GLN A 73 8.39 -18.00 17.25
CA GLN A 73 8.89 -19.26 16.71
C GLN A 73 10.43 -19.38 16.76
N GLY A 74 11.13 -18.37 17.29
CA GLY A 74 12.59 -18.40 17.41
C GLY A 74 13.32 -18.07 16.10
N GLY A 75 12.70 -17.31 15.19
CA GLY A 75 13.37 -16.80 14.00
C GLY A 75 14.54 -15.85 14.31
N ASN A 76 15.21 -15.36 13.28
CA ASN A 76 16.33 -14.42 13.42
C ASN A 76 15.89 -13.13 14.13
N LYS A 77 16.13 -13.05 15.44
CA LYS A 77 15.64 -11.95 16.30
C LYS A 77 16.09 -10.58 15.82
N LYS A 78 17.35 -10.45 15.37
CA LYS A 78 17.89 -9.16 14.93
C LYS A 78 17.14 -8.66 13.69
N ALA A 79 17.14 -9.45 12.62
CA ALA A 79 16.47 -9.07 11.37
C ALA A 79 14.96 -8.87 11.57
N LEU A 80 14.31 -9.70 12.38
CA LEU A 80 12.87 -9.56 12.67
C LEU A 80 12.54 -8.32 13.51
N SER A 81 13.42 -7.92 14.44
CA SER A 81 13.26 -6.67 15.18
C SER A 81 13.44 -5.45 14.28
N GLU A 82 14.45 -5.45 13.42
CA GLU A 82 14.67 -4.38 12.43
C GLU A 82 13.46 -4.25 11.48
N CYS A 83 12.94 -5.37 10.98
CA CYS A 83 11.68 -5.38 10.22
C CYS A 83 10.49 -4.83 11.03
N ALA A 84 10.42 -5.11 12.34
CA ALA A 84 9.32 -4.62 13.16
C ALA A 84 9.35 -3.09 13.25
N ASP A 85 10.54 -2.51 13.41
CA ASP A 85 10.74 -1.06 13.46
C ASP A 85 10.39 -0.41 12.10
N ASP A 86 10.84 -1.00 10.99
CA ASP A 86 10.50 -0.55 9.63
C ASP A 86 8.96 -0.53 9.41
N TYR A 87 8.25 -1.61 9.74
CA TYR A 87 6.80 -1.67 9.56
C TYR A 87 6.00 -0.83 10.59
N ASP A 88 6.54 -0.57 11.78
CA ASP A 88 5.95 0.40 12.72
C ASP A 88 6.08 1.83 12.16
N GLY A 89 7.21 2.16 11.53
CA GLY A 89 7.41 3.39 10.75
C GLY A 89 6.32 3.60 9.71
N ILE A 90 6.05 2.60 8.88
CA ILE A 90 4.96 2.63 7.89
C ILE A 90 3.61 2.97 8.56
N LEU A 91 3.28 2.30 9.66
CA LEU A 91 1.97 2.41 10.32
C LEU A 91 1.79 3.74 11.05
N MET A 92 2.83 4.18 11.76
CA MET A 92 2.76 5.30 12.69
C MET A 92 3.11 6.64 12.03
N LEU A 93 3.93 6.62 10.98
CA LEU A 93 4.42 7.83 10.31
C LEU A 93 3.89 7.95 8.87
N ASP A 94 4.15 6.96 8.03
CA ASP A 94 3.93 7.10 6.59
C ASP A 94 2.44 7.08 6.23
N VAL A 95 1.69 6.09 6.72
CA VAL A 95 0.26 5.98 6.43
C VAL A 95 -0.52 7.24 6.85
N PRO A 96 -0.36 7.78 8.08
CA PRO A 96 -1.00 9.04 8.45
C PRO A 96 -0.55 10.22 7.60
N THR A 97 0.74 10.26 7.23
CA THR A 97 1.31 11.35 6.43
C THR A 97 0.78 11.33 5.00
N ALA A 98 0.85 10.19 4.31
CA ALA A 98 0.30 10.02 2.97
C ALA A 98 -1.21 10.32 2.96
N THR A 99 -1.96 9.84 3.94
CA THR A 99 -3.41 10.10 4.06
C THR A 99 -3.74 11.60 4.04
N ARG A 100 -2.97 12.42 4.76
CA ARG A 100 -3.15 13.88 4.77
C ARG A 100 -2.63 14.54 3.49
N ALA A 101 -1.48 14.07 3.00
CA ALA A 101 -0.75 14.70 1.92
C ALA A 101 -1.38 14.46 0.54
N VAL A 102 -2.05 13.33 0.29
CA VAL A 102 -2.61 13.01 -1.06
C VAL A 102 -3.45 14.14 -1.65
N ARG A 103 -4.26 14.83 -0.84
CA ARG A 103 -5.09 15.97 -1.29
C ARG A 103 -4.48 17.35 -0.98
N GLY A 104 -3.38 17.41 -0.24
CA GLY A 104 -2.76 18.66 0.20
C GLY A 104 -1.44 18.94 -0.52
N ASP A 105 -0.49 18.02 -0.39
CA ASP A 105 0.81 18.04 -1.05
C ASP A 105 1.07 16.65 -1.68
N PRO A 106 0.60 16.41 -2.92
CA PRO A 106 0.75 15.12 -3.56
C PRO A 106 2.21 14.73 -3.81
N LYS A 107 3.13 15.70 -3.90
CA LYS A 107 4.56 15.41 -4.06
C LYS A 107 5.13 14.83 -2.76
N PHE A 108 4.72 15.38 -1.63
CA PHE A 108 5.06 14.81 -0.33
C PHE A 108 4.44 13.43 -0.16
N ALA A 109 3.17 13.24 -0.54
CA ALA A 109 2.51 11.93 -0.52
C ALA A 109 3.23 10.89 -1.39
N GLU A 110 3.68 11.28 -2.60
CA GLU A 110 4.44 10.41 -3.51
C GLU A 110 5.71 9.89 -2.84
N ASN A 111 6.46 10.80 -2.19
CA ASN A 111 7.70 10.43 -1.50
C ASN A 111 7.38 9.51 -0.31
N THR A 112 6.38 9.85 0.51
CA THR A 112 5.98 9.02 1.67
C THR A 112 5.60 7.60 1.26
N VAL A 113 4.77 7.40 0.23
CA VAL A 113 4.45 6.01 -0.19
C VAL A 113 5.63 5.32 -0.87
N SER A 114 6.63 6.07 -1.36
CA SER A 114 7.88 5.50 -1.85
C SER A 114 8.74 4.97 -0.70
N ASP A 115 8.72 5.65 0.45
CA ASP A 115 9.48 5.25 1.64
C ASP A 115 8.96 3.90 2.18
N CYS A 116 7.65 3.65 2.14
CA CYS A 116 7.09 2.33 2.47
C CYS A 116 7.67 1.17 1.64
N ALA A 117 8.04 1.43 0.36
CA ALA A 117 8.71 0.42 -0.46
C ALA A 117 10.17 0.22 -0.03
N VAL A 118 10.86 1.30 0.35
CA VAL A 118 12.24 1.27 0.84
C VAL A 118 12.33 0.54 2.17
N GLU A 119 11.39 0.78 3.09
CA GLU A 119 11.31 0.09 4.38
C GLU A 119 11.03 -1.41 4.21
N ALA A 120 10.16 -1.78 3.25
CA ALA A 120 9.95 -3.19 2.91
C ALA A 120 11.20 -3.86 2.31
N ASP A 121 11.94 -3.17 1.45
CA ASP A 121 13.21 -3.66 0.90
C ASP A 121 14.32 -3.70 1.98
N SER A 122 14.33 -2.75 2.92
CA SER A 122 15.24 -2.75 4.09
C SER A 122 15.04 -4.00 4.93
N CYS A 123 13.80 -4.27 5.33
CA CYS A 123 13.43 -5.49 6.04
C CYS A 123 13.86 -6.76 5.28
N GLU A 124 13.64 -6.84 3.97
CA GLU A 124 14.04 -8.00 3.17
C GLU A 124 15.56 -8.19 3.16
N ASN A 125 16.31 -7.12 2.97
CA ASN A 125 17.76 -7.15 2.86
C ASN A 125 18.45 -7.41 4.21
N GLY A 126 17.81 -7.08 5.34
CA GLY A 126 18.31 -7.35 6.70
C GLY A 126 18.51 -8.84 7.01
N PHE A 127 17.89 -9.74 6.24
CA PHE A 127 18.11 -11.19 6.38
C PHE A 127 19.42 -11.69 5.75
N HIS A 128 20.08 -10.88 4.91
CA HIS A 128 21.30 -11.25 4.18
C HIS A 128 21.22 -12.62 3.47
N GLY A 129 20.06 -12.94 2.90
CA GLY A 129 19.79 -14.24 2.31
C GLY A 129 18.30 -14.54 2.26
N LYS A 130 17.92 -15.81 2.44
CA LYS A 130 16.52 -16.22 2.39
C LYS A 130 15.74 -15.59 3.56
N SER A 131 14.81 -14.72 3.22
CA SER A 131 13.89 -14.09 4.16
C SER A 131 12.61 -14.94 4.32
N PRO A 132 12.10 -15.13 5.54
CA PRO A 132 10.77 -15.70 5.77
C PRO A 132 9.64 -14.72 5.40
N LEU A 133 9.98 -13.46 5.10
CA LEU A 133 9.04 -12.38 4.80
C LEU A 133 9.05 -11.97 3.32
N THR A 134 9.79 -12.64 2.44
CA THR A 134 9.92 -12.27 1.02
C THR A 134 8.58 -11.97 0.34
N HIS A 135 7.56 -12.81 0.54
CA HIS A 135 6.24 -12.58 -0.03
C HIS A 135 5.55 -11.33 0.54
N VAL A 136 5.67 -11.11 1.84
CA VAL A 136 5.10 -9.96 2.55
C VAL A 136 5.77 -8.67 2.08
N ASN A 137 7.11 -8.65 2.07
CA ASN A 137 7.92 -7.49 1.68
C ASN A 137 7.72 -7.12 0.20
N ASN A 138 7.75 -8.10 -0.71
CA ASN A 138 7.45 -7.86 -2.11
C ASN A 138 6.03 -7.34 -2.30
N GLY A 139 5.06 -7.90 -1.56
CA GLY A 139 3.68 -7.44 -1.60
C GLY A 139 3.53 -5.98 -1.16
N MET A 140 4.28 -5.53 -0.15
CA MET A 140 4.32 -4.13 0.27
C MET A 140 4.95 -3.26 -0.82
N ARG A 141 6.14 -3.63 -1.31
CA ARG A 141 6.86 -2.90 -2.38
C ARG A 141 6.01 -2.68 -3.62
N ASP A 142 5.30 -3.73 -4.06
CA ASP A 142 4.49 -3.67 -5.26
C ASP A 142 3.31 -2.71 -5.09
N VAL A 143 2.62 -2.76 -3.94
CA VAL A 143 1.50 -1.84 -3.65
C VAL A 143 1.99 -0.41 -3.51
N ALA A 144 3.06 -0.19 -2.75
CA ALA A 144 3.67 1.12 -2.57
C ALA A 144 4.03 1.76 -3.92
N ASN A 145 4.62 1.00 -4.84
CA ASN A 145 4.96 1.48 -6.17
C ASN A 145 3.74 1.76 -7.07
N VAL A 146 2.68 0.96 -6.95
CA VAL A 146 1.41 1.26 -7.63
C VAL A 146 0.80 2.54 -7.06
N ALA A 147 0.73 2.70 -5.74
CA ALA A 147 0.21 3.90 -5.08
C ALA A 147 0.97 5.15 -5.51
N ARG A 148 2.30 5.08 -5.50
CA ARG A 148 3.20 6.14 -5.97
C ARG A 148 2.89 6.57 -7.40
N ALA A 149 2.68 5.60 -8.30
CA ALA A 149 2.35 5.89 -9.69
C ALA A 149 0.97 6.54 -9.85
N ILE A 150 -0.03 6.16 -9.04
CA ILE A 150 -1.34 6.84 -9.04
C ILE A 150 -1.19 8.29 -8.54
N ILE A 151 -0.51 8.49 -7.40
CA ILE A 151 -0.30 9.82 -6.80
C ILE A 151 0.40 10.78 -7.79
N ARG A 152 1.33 10.28 -8.61
CA ARG A 152 1.97 11.09 -9.66
C ARG A 152 1.03 11.72 -10.68
N ASN A 153 -0.19 11.22 -10.84
CA ASN A 153 -1.19 11.84 -11.71
C ASN A 153 -1.81 13.11 -11.09
N LEU A 154 -1.48 13.42 -9.84
CA LEU A 154 -1.91 14.62 -9.11
C LEU A 154 -0.85 15.74 -9.12
N LEU A 155 0.28 15.54 -9.81
CA LEU A 155 1.42 16.47 -9.90
C LEU A 155 1.35 17.36 -11.14
#